data_AF-A0AAW0YWZ7-F1
#
_entry.id   AF-A0AAW0YWZ7-F1
#
_cell.length_a   1.000
_cell.length_b   1.000
_cell.length_c   1.000
_cell.angle_alpha   90.00
_cell.angle_beta   90.00
_cell.angle_gamma   90.00
#
_symmetry.space_group_name_H-M   'P 1'
#
loop_
_entity.id
_entity.type
_entity.pdbx_description
1 polymer ?
#
loop_
_entity_poly.entity_id
_entity_poly.type
_entity_poly.pdbx_seq_one_letter_code
_entity_poly.pdbx_strand_id
1 'polypeptide(L)'
;MSTAWDNARRHARALETALDGKLSTYSKLAATIARGTSSASGGPSGSTSASRDALNLEEEGEGGYKLVEEEIEELLGKLEQAIDDLMTLINSPSQPPSSSMQHAAQRHRDNLDDYRRDFLRTRGNVEQSVRRSNLLGSVRKDINDYKSSLPSQTDALLQDRGRIDSSHRMIDDTLNQAYATREDFAQQRTLLASIDSRMGGVLSQMPGINSLISMIRTRRRRDSIIMGCVVGLCFVLLLGYMFGF
;
A
#
# COMPACT_ATOMS: atom_id res chain seq x y z
N MET A 1 39.06 -2.23 62.62
CA MET A 1 38.27 -1.63 61.52
C MET A 1 36.99 -2.43 61.44
N SER A 2 35.85 -1.80 61.73
CA SER A 2 34.57 -2.52 61.92
C SER A 2 34.07 -3.08 60.59
N THR A 3 34.00 -4.41 60.50
CA THR A 3 33.43 -5.14 59.34
C THR A 3 32.01 -4.67 59.01
N ALA A 4 31.27 -4.16 60.00
CA ALA A 4 29.94 -3.59 59.81
C ALA A 4 29.95 -2.33 58.94
N TRP A 5 30.96 -1.45 59.08
CA TRP A 5 31.07 -0.25 58.25
C TRP A 5 31.42 -0.60 56.80
N ASP A 6 32.34 -1.54 56.60
CA ASP A 6 32.70 -2.00 55.25
C ASP A 6 31.50 -2.64 54.54
N ASN A 7 30.67 -3.39 55.26
CA ASN A 7 29.44 -3.98 54.74
C ASN A 7 28.39 -2.91 54.39
N ALA A 8 28.15 -1.94 55.27
CA ALA A 8 27.22 -0.84 55.02
C ALA A 8 27.66 0.02 53.81
N ARG A 9 28.96 0.27 53.67
CA ARG A 9 29.52 1.00 52.54
C ARG A 9 29.39 0.25 51.21
N ARG A 10 29.61 -1.07 51.22
CA ARG A 10 29.39 -1.92 50.03
C ARG A 10 27.91 -1.94 49.65
N HIS A 11 27.02 -2.00 50.63
CA HIS A 11 25.58 -1.96 50.40
C HIS A 11 25.14 -0.63 49.77
N ALA A 12 25.58 0.51 50.31
CA ALA A 12 25.30 1.83 49.73
C ALA A 12 25.78 1.92 48.26
N ARG A 13 27.00 1.47 47.96
CA ARG A 13 27.52 1.45 46.57
C ARG A 13 26.72 0.55 45.63
N ALA A 14 26.24 -0.60 46.12
CA ALA A 14 25.42 -1.50 45.35
C ALA A 14 24.06 -0.85 45.00
N LEU A 15 23.45 -0.14 45.96
CA LEU A 15 22.22 0.63 45.74
C LEU A 15 22.43 1.79 44.78
N GLU A 16 23.53 2.55 44.89
CA GLU A 16 23.89 3.61 43.93
C GLU A 16 24.00 3.07 42.50
N THR A 17 24.67 1.92 42.33
CA THR A 17 24.83 1.28 41.00
C THR A 17 23.49 0.81 40.43
N ALA A 18 22.62 0.25 41.27
CA ALA A 18 21.28 -0.15 40.87
C ALA A 18 20.41 1.05 40.48
N LEU A 19 20.50 2.14 41.24
CA LEU A 19 19.78 3.39 41.00
C LEU A 19 20.20 4.04 39.69
N ASP A 20 21.51 4.12 39.42
CA ASP A 20 22.04 4.65 38.15
C ASP A 20 21.56 3.82 36.95
N GLY A 21 21.58 2.49 37.08
CA GLY A 21 21.02 1.57 36.09
C GLY A 21 19.55 1.87 35.80
N LYS A 22 18.70 1.97 36.83
CA LYS A 22 17.27 2.23 36.70
C LYS A 22 16.98 3.64 36.16
N LEU A 23 17.70 4.66 36.62
CA LEU A 23 17.57 6.03 36.13
C LEU A 23 17.95 6.14 34.64
N SER A 24 18.95 5.37 34.19
CA SER A 24 19.30 5.27 32.76
C SER A 24 18.18 4.61 31.94
N THR A 25 17.50 3.59 32.48
CA THR A 25 16.36 2.96 31.80
C THR A 25 15.15 3.89 31.75
N TYR A 26 14.89 4.61 32.84
CA TYR A 26 13.81 5.57 32.94
C TYR A 26 14.00 6.76 31.99
N SER A 27 15.22 7.31 31.89
CA SER A 27 15.53 8.36 30.92
C SER A 27 15.42 7.90 29.46
N LYS A 28 15.78 6.64 29.14
CA LYS A 28 15.55 6.05 27.82
C LYS A 28 14.06 5.88 27.50
N LEU A 29 13.28 5.44 28.49
CA LEU A 29 11.83 5.30 28.39
C LEU A 29 11.19 6.68 28.16
N ALA A 30 11.57 7.67 28.95
CA ALA A 30 11.17 9.07 28.80
C ALA A 30 11.46 9.62 27.40
N ALA A 31 12.67 9.40 26.89
CA ALA A 31 13.05 9.82 25.56
C ALA A 31 12.26 9.09 24.46
N THR A 32 11.85 7.85 24.69
CA THR A 32 11.02 7.09 23.76
C THR A 32 9.59 7.61 23.72
N ILE A 33 8.99 7.93 24.87
CA ILE A 33 7.67 8.59 24.95
C ILE A 33 7.70 9.95 24.25
N ALA A 34 8.76 10.74 24.48
CA ALA A 34 8.95 12.03 23.83
C ALA A 34 9.07 11.90 22.30
N ARG A 35 9.82 10.90 21.81
CA ARG A 35 9.97 10.64 20.37
C ARG A 35 8.69 10.10 19.72
N GLY A 36 7.97 9.20 20.37
CA GLY A 36 6.69 8.66 19.89
C GLY A 36 5.66 9.78 19.63
N THR A 37 5.65 10.79 20.50
CA THR A 37 4.82 11.99 20.33
C THR A 37 5.23 12.82 19.10
N SER A 38 6.52 12.88 18.77
CA SER A 38 7.05 13.67 17.63
C SER A 38 6.98 12.95 16.27
N SER A 39 6.95 11.61 16.25
CA SER A 39 6.85 10.82 15.02
C SER A 39 5.40 10.69 14.54
N ALA A 40 4.43 10.97 15.41
CA ALA A 40 3.01 11.06 15.06
C ALA A 40 2.65 12.30 14.20
N SER A 41 3.56 13.26 14.00
CA SER A 41 3.36 14.48 13.20
C SER A 41 3.87 14.41 11.76
N GLY A 42 4.32 13.25 11.26
CA GLY A 42 4.71 13.05 9.86
C GLY A 42 3.58 12.41 9.04
N GLY A 43 3.24 13.01 7.88
CA GLY A 43 2.21 12.53 6.96
C GLY A 43 2.44 11.11 6.40
N PRO A 44 1.48 10.57 5.64
CA PRO A 44 1.43 9.16 5.25
C PRO A 44 2.47 8.88 4.17
N SER A 45 3.61 8.31 4.55
CA SER A 45 4.59 7.82 3.58
C SER A 45 5.40 6.66 4.14
N GLY A 46 5.34 5.53 3.44
CA GLY A 46 6.39 4.52 3.45
C GLY A 46 6.26 3.49 4.55
N SER A 47 5.61 2.38 4.22
CA SER A 47 5.85 1.08 4.84
C SER A 47 7.35 0.77 4.83
N THR A 48 8.05 1.00 5.93
CA THR A 48 9.27 0.27 6.26
C THR A 48 8.91 -0.77 7.29
N SER A 49 9.08 -2.02 6.89
CA SER A 49 8.88 -3.25 7.65
C SER A 49 9.88 -3.37 8.80
N ALA A 50 9.80 -2.45 9.76
CA ALA A 50 10.63 -2.43 10.97
C ALA A 50 9.83 -2.22 12.27
N SER A 51 8.50 -2.01 12.20
CA SER A 51 7.69 -1.58 13.35
C SER A 51 6.54 -2.52 13.74
N ARG A 52 6.53 -3.77 13.27
CA ARG A 52 5.56 -4.76 13.78
C ARG A 52 5.87 -5.24 15.20
N ASP A 53 7.09 -5.00 15.68
CA ASP A 53 7.50 -5.34 17.05
C ASP A 53 7.28 -4.18 18.05
N ALA A 54 6.94 -2.98 17.57
CA ALA A 54 6.66 -1.82 18.42
C ALA A 54 5.18 -1.69 18.81
N LEU A 55 4.28 -2.40 18.11
CA LEU A 55 2.83 -2.33 18.32
C LEU A 55 2.34 -3.24 19.47
N ASN A 56 3.19 -4.13 19.99
CA ASN A 56 2.86 -4.99 21.13
C ASN A 56 3.23 -4.39 22.51
N LEU A 57 3.81 -3.19 22.55
CA LEU A 57 4.09 -2.47 23.81
C LEU A 57 3.09 -1.35 24.13
N GLU A 58 2.17 -1.04 23.20
CA GLU A 58 1.22 0.05 23.39
C GLU A 58 0.10 -0.31 24.39
N GLU A 59 -0.11 -1.59 24.69
CA GLU A 59 -1.10 -2.04 25.68
C GLU A 59 -0.56 -2.09 27.13
N GLU A 60 0.76 -2.00 27.33
CA GLU A 60 1.40 -1.82 28.66
C GLU A 60 2.04 -0.43 28.88
N GLY A 61 2.02 0.44 27.85
CA GLY A 61 2.85 1.64 27.76
C GLY A 61 2.47 2.83 28.64
N GLU A 62 1.21 2.95 29.09
CA GLU A 62 0.79 4.03 30.01
C GLU A 62 1.04 3.69 31.50
N GLY A 63 1.22 2.40 31.82
CA GLY A 63 1.52 1.93 33.18
C GLY A 63 3.02 1.72 33.44
N GLY A 64 3.77 1.37 32.39
CA GLY A 64 5.18 0.97 32.52
C GLY A 64 6.10 2.05 33.07
N TYR A 65 5.90 3.33 32.74
CA TYR A 65 6.74 4.41 33.27
C TYR A 65 6.47 4.70 34.75
N LYS A 66 5.22 4.51 35.23
CA LYS A 66 4.85 4.68 36.63
C LYS A 66 5.44 3.59 37.52
N LEU A 67 5.47 2.35 37.04
CA LEU A 67 6.12 1.24 37.75
C LEU A 67 7.62 1.50 37.95
N VAL A 68 8.29 2.02 36.93
CA VAL A 68 9.71 2.40 37.02
C VAL A 68 9.92 3.60 37.97
N GLU A 69 8.99 4.56 38.02
CA GLU A 69 9.02 5.65 39.00
C GLU A 69 8.92 5.12 40.43
N GLU A 70 7.98 4.21 40.71
CA GLU A 70 7.79 3.60 42.03
C GLU A 70 9.04 2.81 42.47
N GLU A 71 9.64 2.04 41.55
CA GLU A 71 10.89 1.31 41.83
C GLU A 71 12.07 2.26 42.14
N ILE A 72 12.17 3.40 41.44
CA ILE A 72 13.23 4.39 41.70
C ILE A 72 13.01 5.09 43.05
N GLU A 73 11.76 5.41 43.40
CA GLU A 73 11.41 5.97 44.72
C GLU A 73 11.75 4.99 45.85
N GLU A 74 11.47 3.70 45.68
CA GLU A 74 11.84 2.66 46.64
C GLU A 74 13.37 2.54 46.81
N LEU A 75 14.13 2.57 45.70
CA LEU A 75 15.59 2.52 45.74
C LEU A 75 16.21 3.77 46.37
N LEU A 76 15.66 4.95 46.12
CA LEU A 76 16.06 6.20 46.79
C LEU A 76 15.86 6.11 48.30
N GLY A 77 14.72 5.58 48.75
CA GLY A 77 14.45 5.36 50.18
C GLY A 77 15.41 4.34 50.82
N LYS A 78 15.70 3.23 50.11
CA LYS A 78 16.70 2.24 50.57
C LYS A 78 18.10 2.84 50.69
N LEU A 79 18.50 3.69 49.74
CA LEU A 79 19.80 4.37 49.76
C LEU A 79 19.88 5.38 50.92
N GLU A 80 18.81 6.14 51.17
CA GLU A 80 18.72 7.06 52.31
C GLU A 80 18.91 6.32 53.64
N GLN A 81 18.18 5.22 53.84
CA GLN A 81 18.32 4.39 55.03
C GLN A 81 19.76 3.85 55.19
N ALA A 82 20.38 3.37 54.10
CA ALA A 82 21.76 2.88 54.14
C ALA A 82 22.78 3.98 54.48
N ILE A 83 22.53 5.22 54.07
CA ILE A 83 23.37 6.38 54.41
C ILE A 83 23.19 6.77 55.88
N ASP A 84 21.97 6.74 56.39
CA ASP A 84 21.71 7.03 57.79
C ASP A 84 22.32 5.95 58.70
N ASP A 85 22.27 4.68 58.31
CA ASP A 85 22.98 3.58 58.98
C ASP A 85 24.51 3.82 58.99
N LEU A 86 25.09 4.27 57.86
CA LEU A 86 26.50 4.67 57.79
C LEU A 86 26.80 5.86 58.74
N MET A 87 25.91 6.84 58.81
CA MET A 87 26.07 8.03 59.66
C MET A 87 25.98 7.69 61.15
N THR A 88 25.07 6.79 61.54
CA THR A 88 24.93 6.33 62.94
C THR A 88 26.15 5.51 63.38
N LEU A 89 26.70 4.67 62.51
CA LEU A 89 27.94 3.93 62.77
C LEU A 89 29.16 4.84 62.94
N ILE A 90 29.22 5.95 62.20
CA ILE A 90 30.30 6.96 62.30
C ILE A 90 30.19 7.79 63.59
N ASN A 91 28.98 8.06 64.06
CA ASN A 91 28.72 8.83 65.29
C ASN A 91 28.69 7.97 66.57
N SER A 92 29.04 6.69 66.48
CA SER A 92 29.03 5.79 67.64
C SER A 92 30.13 6.18 68.65
N PRO A 93 29.81 6.32 69.96
CA PRO A 93 30.70 6.92 70.96
C PRO A 93 31.96 6.11 71.29
N SER A 94 32.09 4.90 70.74
CA SER A 94 33.19 3.98 71.04
C SER A 94 34.49 4.26 70.27
N GLN A 95 34.48 5.08 69.22
CA GLN A 95 35.69 5.35 68.43
C GLN A 95 35.61 6.70 67.69
N PRO A 96 36.67 7.56 67.72
CA PRO A 96 36.65 8.81 66.98
C PRO A 96 36.56 8.53 65.47
N PRO A 97 35.66 9.22 64.75
CA PRO A 97 35.47 8.99 63.32
C PRO A 97 36.72 9.37 62.52
N SER A 98 37.19 8.47 61.65
CA SER A 98 38.24 8.81 60.70
C SER A 98 37.72 9.85 59.71
N SER A 99 38.49 10.91 59.45
CA SER A 99 38.17 11.94 58.43
C SER A 99 37.78 11.30 57.08
N SER A 100 38.41 10.18 56.70
CA SER A 100 38.07 9.41 55.50
C SER A 100 36.65 8.82 55.50
N MET A 101 36.13 8.39 56.66
CA MET A 101 34.79 7.84 56.80
C MET A 101 33.73 8.94 56.73
N GLN A 102 34.00 10.10 57.34
CA GLN A 102 33.13 11.27 57.27
C GLN A 102 33.02 11.79 55.83
N HIS A 103 34.14 11.91 55.13
CA HIS A 103 34.14 12.29 53.71
C HIS A 103 33.40 11.28 52.83
N ALA A 104 33.51 9.98 53.12
CA ALA A 104 32.78 8.95 52.38
C ALA A 104 31.26 9.06 52.58
N ALA A 105 30.79 9.25 53.82
CA ALA A 105 29.38 9.41 54.11
C ALA A 105 28.80 10.71 53.52
N GLN A 106 29.55 11.81 53.59
CA GLN A 106 29.16 13.07 52.96
C GLN A 106 28.99 12.91 51.45
N ARG A 107 29.93 12.24 50.77
CA ARG A 107 29.83 11.99 49.33
C ARG A 107 28.60 11.16 48.95
N HIS A 108 28.24 10.16 49.77
CA HIS A 108 27.03 9.38 49.55
C HIS A 108 25.76 10.24 49.69
N ARG A 109 25.73 11.21 50.61
CA ARG A 109 24.65 12.19 50.71
C ARG A 109 24.57 13.10 49.49
N ASP A 110 25.71 13.66 49.06
CA ASP A 110 25.76 14.54 47.89
C ASP A 110 25.27 13.79 46.63
N ASN A 111 25.71 12.53 46.44
CA ASN A 111 25.24 11.67 45.36
C ASN A 111 23.72 11.44 45.44
N LEU A 112 23.18 11.17 46.64
CA LEU A 112 21.75 10.94 46.81
C LEU A 112 20.93 12.17 46.41
N ASP A 113 21.37 13.37 46.83
CA ASP A 113 20.70 14.61 46.45
C ASP A 113 20.75 14.86 44.94
N ASP A 114 21.86 14.52 44.28
CA ASP A 114 21.98 14.58 42.83
C ASP A 114 21.02 13.59 42.14
N TYR A 115 20.92 12.34 42.62
CA TYR A 115 19.97 11.36 42.10
C TYR A 115 18.51 11.81 42.26
N ARG A 116 18.16 12.43 43.39
CA ARG A 116 16.81 13.01 43.60
C ARG A 116 16.50 14.10 42.59
N ARG A 117 17.46 15.01 42.36
CA ARG A 117 17.31 16.09 41.38
C ARG A 117 17.13 15.55 39.97
N ASP A 118 17.95 14.57 39.58
CA ASP A 118 17.87 13.94 38.26
C ASP A 118 16.57 13.16 38.06
N PHE A 119 16.08 12.47 39.10
CA PHE A 119 14.79 11.80 39.08
C PHE A 119 13.64 12.79 38.87
N LEU A 120 13.57 13.85 39.69
CA LEU A 120 12.52 14.88 39.57
C LEU A 120 12.54 15.57 38.21
N ARG A 121 13.72 15.88 37.67
CA ARG A 121 13.88 16.45 36.32
C ARG A 121 13.32 15.50 35.26
N THR A 122 13.68 14.21 35.33
CA THR A 122 13.26 13.23 34.34
C THR A 122 11.75 12.99 34.42
N ARG A 123 11.19 12.93 35.64
CA ARG A 123 9.75 12.82 35.88
C ARG A 123 8.95 13.98 35.33
N GLY A 124 9.41 15.22 35.56
CA GLY A 124 8.78 16.40 34.97
C GLY A 124 8.74 16.34 33.44
N ASN A 125 9.81 15.87 32.80
CA ASN A 125 9.86 15.70 31.35
C ASN A 125 8.89 14.61 30.86
N VAL A 126 8.78 13.48 31.56
CA VAL A 126 7.82 12.41 31.23
C VAL A 126 6.39 12.92 31.34
N GLU A 127 6.03 13.54 32.47
CA GLU A 127 4.69 14.09 32.68
C GLU A 127 4.31 15.11 31.59
N GLN A 128 5.23 16.01 31.24
CA GLN A 128 5.02 16.98 30.17
C GLN A 128 4.80 16.30 28.81
N SER A 129 5.57 15.26 28.50
CA SER A 129 5.42 14.50 27.25
C SER A 129 4.10 13.74 27.19
N VAL A 130 3.69 13.10 28.29
CA VAL A 130 2.41 12.38 28.39
C VAL A 130 1.23 13.35 28.28
N ARG A 131 1.26 14.49 28.99
CA ARG A 131 0.24 15.54 28.88
C ARG A 131 0.12 16.05 27.44
N ARG A 132 1.26 16.27 26.76
CA ARG A 132 1.28 16.67 25.36
C ARG A 132 0.67 15.60 24.45
N SER A 133 0.99 14.32 24.66
CA SER A 133 0.39 13.21 23.91
C SER A 133 -1.13 13.17 24.08
N ASN A 134 -1.63 13.29 25.32
CA ASN A 134 -3.07 13.25 25.61
C ASN A 134 -3.83 14.41 24.97
N LEU A 135 -3.26 15.63 25.00
CA LEU A 135 -3.86 16.79 24.34
C LEU A 135 -3.89 16.61 22.81
N LEU A 136 -2.82 16.11 22.20
CA LEU A 136 -2.76 15.88 20.76
C LEU A 136 -3.64 14.71 20.32
N GLY A 137 -3.80 13.68 21.16
CA GLY A 137 -4.72 12.57 20.92
C GLY A 137 -6.17 13.05 20.82
N SER A 138 -6.61 13.90 21.75
CA SER A 138 -7.95 14.50 21.72
C SER A 138 -8.17 15.36 20.48
N VAL A 139 -7.24 16.29 20.20
CA VAL A 139 -7.36 17.20 19.05
C VAL A 139 -7.32 16.42 17.73
N ARG A 140 -6.49 15.37 17.62
CA ARG A 140 -6.43 14.54 16.42
C ARG A 140 -7.70 13.74 16.20
N LYS A 141 -8.33 13.24 17.29
CA LYS A 141 -9.63 12.59 17.22
C LYS A 141 -10.69 13.55 16.69
N ASP A 142 -10.78 14.74 17.28
CA ASP A 142 -11.75 15.76 16.84
C ASP A 142 -11.53 16.22 15.40
N ILE A 143 -10.26 16.39 14.98
CA ILE A 143 -9.91 16.73 13.59
C ILE A 143 -10.29 15.59 12.64
N ASN A 144 -10.03 14.34 13.00
CA ASN A 144 -10.39 13.19 12.18
C ASN A 144 -11.91 13.04 12.07
N ASP A 145 -12.65 13.27 13.14
CA ASP A 145 -14.12 13.19 13.15
C ASP A 145 -14.71 14.32 12.28
N TYR A 146 -14.17 15.55 12.39
CA TYR A 146 -14.55 16.66 11.52
C TYR A 146 -14.17 16.43 10.04
N LYS A 147 -12.96 15.93 9.79
CA LYS A 147 -12.48 15.59 8.45
C LYS A 147 -13.14 14.34 7.88
N SER A 148 -13.75 13.48 8.67
CA SER A 148 -14.55 12.36 8.13
C SER A 148 -15.95 12.81 7.75
N SER A 149 -16.52 13.78 8.48
CA SER A 149 -17.90 14.25 8.28
C SER A 149 -18.06 15.29 7.17
N LEU A 150 -17.13 16.24 6.99
CA LEU A 150 -17.30 17.35 6.04
C LEU A 150 -16.92 17.05 4.57
N PRO A 151 -15.79 16.38 4.25
CA PRO A 151 -15.44 16.05 2.88
C PRO A 151 -16.24 14.86 2.33
N SER A 152 -16.80 13.96 3.15
CA SER A 152 -17.51 12.79 2.60
C SER A 152 -18.75 13.15 1.76
N GLN A 153 -19.48 14.22 2.06
CA GLN A 153 -20.61 14.64 1.22
C GLN A 153 -20.17 15.54 0.07
N THR A 154 -19.29 16.51 0.33
CA THR A 154 -18.86 17.46 -0.71
C THR A 154 -17.94 16.82 -1.76
N ASP A 155 -17.01 15.96 -1.34
CA ASP A 155 -16.14 15.18 -2.23
C ASP A 155 -16.93 14.12 -2.99
N ALA A 156 -17.93 13.48 -2.37
CA ALA A 156 -18.84 12.59 -3.09
C ALA A 156 -19.63 13.32 -4.18
N LEU A 157 -20.12 14.54 -3.92
CA LEU A 157 -20.81 15.35 -4.92
C LEU A 157 -19.87 15.83 -6.04
N LEU A 158 -18.62 16.18 -5.72
CA LEU A 158 -17.61 16.55 -6.71
C LEU A 158 -17.17 15.36 -7.56
N GLN A 159 -17.00 14.18 -6.94
CA GLN A 159 -16.72 12.93 -7.62
C GLN A 159 -17.88 12.56 -8.55
N ASP A 160 -19.12 12.69 -8.09
CA ASP A 160 -20.31 12.43 -8.90
C ASP A 160 -20.37 13.37 -10.11
N ARG A 161 -20.05 14.66 -9.92
CA ARG A 161 -19.91 15.61 -11.04
C ARG A 161 -18.85 15.17 -12.05
N GLY A 162 -17.69 14.69 -11.59
CA GLY A 162 -16.66 14.14 -12.49
C GLY A 162 -17.12 12.89 -13.24
N ARG A 163 -17.97 12.06 -12.63
CA ARG A 163 -18.59 10.90 -13.29
C ARG A 163 -19.63 11.33 -14.33
N ILE A 164 -20.43 12.37 -14.03
CA ILE A 164 -21.38 12.94 -15.00
C ILE A 164 -20.65 13.51 -16.21
N ASP A 165 -19.58 14.30 -16.00
CA ASP A 165 -18.81 14.90 -17.09
C ASP A 165 -18.15 13.84 -17.98
N SER A 166 -17.63 12.75 -17.39
CA SER A 166 -17.05 11.64 -18.16
C SER A 166 -18.11 10.82 -18.90
N SER A 167 -19.28 10.61 -18.29
CA SER A 167 -20.43 9.98 -18.95
C SER A 167 -20.92 10.81 -20.14
N HIS A 168 -21.00 12.13 -20.00
CA HIS A 168 -21.40 13.02 -21.10
C HIS A 168 -20.46 12.90 -22.30
N ARG A 169 -19.14 12.92 -22.07
CA ARG A 169 -18.14 12.73 -23.13
C ARG A 169 -18.28 11.38 -23.81
N MET A 170 -18.48 10.32 -23.04
CA MET A 170 -18.70 8.98 -23.59
C MET A 170 -19.96 8.93 -24.46
N ILE A 171 -21.05 9.56 -24.01
CA ILE A 171 -22.29 9.65 -24.79
C ILE A 171 -22.03 10.42 -26.10
N ASP A 172 -21.33 11.55 -26.05
CA ASP A 172 -20.98 12.33 -27.25
C ASP A 172 -20.15 11.50 -28.25
N ASP A 173 -19.18 10.72 -27.78
CA ASP A 173 -18.38 9.83 -28.62
C ASP A 173 -19.23 8.73 -29.25
N THR A 174 -20.11 8.09 -28.47
CA THR A 174 -21.02 7.06 -29.00
C THR A 174 -22.02 7.63 -30.01
N LEU A 175 -22.47 8.87 -29.81
CA LEU A 175 -23.40 9.56 -30.69
C LEU A 175 -22.72 9.97 -32.00
N ASN A 176 -21.47 10.44 -31.93
CA ASN A 176 -20.64 10.68 -33.12
C ASN A 176 -20.38 9.39 -33.89
N GLN A 177 -20.04 8.29 -33.21
CA GLN A 177 -19.86 6.99 -33.84
C GLN A 177 -21.15 6.48 -34.50
N ALA A 178 -22.31 6.69 -33.86
CA ALA A 178 -23.60 6.33 -34.42
C ALA A 178 -23.92 7.15 -35.67
N TYR A 179 -23.62 8.45 -35.69
CA TYR A 179 -23.78 9.29 -36.89
C TYR A 179 -22.86 8.85 -38.03
N ALA A 180 -21.59 8.56 -37.74
CA ALA A 180 -20.66 8.04 -38.75
C ALA A 180 -21.17 6.70 -39.34
N THR A 181 -21.64 5.79 -38.49
CA THR A 181 -22.19 4.50 -38.93
C THR A 181 -23.46 4.67 -39.77
N ARG A 182 -24.32 5.62 -39.43
CA ARG A 182 -25.52 5.95 -40.22
C ARG A 182 -25.16 6.46 -41.62
N GLU A 183 -24.15 7.31 -41.71
CA GLU A 183 -23.64 7.83 -42.99
C GLU A 183 -23.02 6.69 -43.82
N ASP A 184 -22.19 5.84 -43.21
CA ASP A 184 -21.62 4.66 -43.88
C ASP A 184 -22.71 3.73 -44.43
N PHE A 185 -23.79 3.48 -43.67
CA PHE A 185 -24.92 2.69 -44.18
C PHE A 185 -25.65 3.37 -45.34
N ALA A 186 -25.78 4.70 -45.34
CA ALA A 186 -26.38 5.44 -46.46
C ALA A 186 -25.51 5.32 -47.72
N GLN A 187 -24.18 5.39 -47.57
CA GLN A 187 -23.23 5.19 -48.66
C GLN A 187 -23.25 3.75 -49.16
N GLN A 188 -23.24 2.75 -48.26
CA GLN A 188 -23.36 1.33 -48.60
C GLN A 188 -24.65 1.03 -49.35
N ARG A 189 -25.78 1.62 -48.97
CA ARG A 189 -27.05 1.48 -49.71
C ARG A 189 -26.92 1.97 -51.15
N THR A 190 -26.24 3.09 -51.37
CA THR A 190 -25.98 3.63 -52.71
C THR A 190 -25.06 2.72 -53.51
N LEU A 191 -24.01 2.18 -52.87
CA LEU A 191 -23.12 1.19 -53.49
C LEU A 191 -23.87 -0.09 -53.87
N LEU A 192 -24.71 -0.62 -52.99
CA LEU A 192 -25.53 -1.81 -53.28
C LEU A 192 -26.50 -1.57 -54.44
N ALA A 193 -27.14 -0.39 -54.52
CA ALA A 193 -27.96 -0.03 -55.68
C ALA A 193 -27.12 0.04 -56.97
N SER A 194 -25.88 0.53 -56.90
CA SER A 194 -24.97 0.52 -58.06
C SER A 194 -24.54 -0.90 -58.46
N ILE A 195 -24.37 -1.82 -57.50
CA ILE A 195 -24.07 -3.22 -57.76
C ILE A 195 -25.28 -3.91 -58.38
N ASP A 196 -26.48 -3.64 -57.87
CA ASP A 196 -27.73 -4.20 -58.40
C ASP A 196 -27.96 -3.76 -59.86
N SER A 197 -27.75 -2.48 -60.19
CA SER A 197 -27.83 -2.00 -61.57
C SER A 197 -26.77 -2.62 -62.50
N ARG A 198 -25.52 -2.79 -62.04
CA ARG A 198 -24.46 -3.48 -62.80
C ARG A 198 -24.78 -4.96 -62.99
N MET A 199 -25.27 -5.64 -61.95
CA MET A 199 -25.69 -7.04 -62.01
C MET A 199 -26.85 -7.23 -62.99
N GLY A 200 -27.85 -6.33 -62.97
CA GLY A 200 -28.91 -6.28 -63.96
C GLY A 200 -28.37 -6.13 -65.39
N GLY A 201 -27.34 -5.31 -65.58
CA GLY A 201 -26.62 -5.20 -66.85
C GLY A 201 -25.94 -6.50 -67.29
N VAL A 202 -25.23 -7.20 -66.40
CA VAL A 202 -24.60 -8.50 -66.69
C VAL A 202 -25.66 -9.57 -67.01
N LEU A 203 -26.75 -9.61 -66.25
CA LEU A 203 -27.84 -10.55 -66.46
C LEU A 203 -28.54 -10.32 -67.82
N SER A 204 -28.59 -9.07 -68.30
CA SER A 204 -29.08 -8.75 -69.64
C SER A 204 -28.16 -9.24 -70.77
N GLN A 205 -26.85 -9.41 -70.50
CA GLN A 205 -25.87 -9.92 -71.47
C GLN A 205 -25.72 -11.44 -71.46
N MET A 206 -26.03 -12.12 -70.34
CA MET A 206 -26.09 -13.58 -70.23
C MET A 206 -26.90 -14.29 -71.33
N PRO A 207 -28.13 -13.85 -71.72
CA PRO A 207 -28.87 -14.49 -72.82
C PRO A 207 -28.17 -14.34 -74.18
N GLY A 208 -27.42 -13.24 -74.39
CA GLY A 208 -26.59 -13.04 -75.59
C GLY A 208 -25.45 -14.05 -75.68
N ILE A 209 -24.77 -14.33 -74.56
CA ILE A 209 -23.71 -15.33 -74.48
C ILE A 209 -24.26 -16.73 -74.73
N ASN A 210 -25.45 -17.07 -74.22
CA ASN A 210 -26.07 -18.37 -74.46
C ASN A 210 -26.50 -18.54 -75.94
N SER A 211 -26.91 -17.47 -76.61
CA SER A 211 -27.16 -17.50 -78.06
C SER A 211 -25.88 -17.73 -78.87
N LEU A 212 -24.78 -17.05 -78.49
CA LEU A 212 -23.46 -17.26 -79.11
C LEU A 212 -22.93 -18.69 -78.88
N ILE A 213 -23.07 -19.24 -77.66
CA ILE A 213 -22.65 -20.62 -77.35
C ILE A 213 -23.48 -21.64 -78.16
N SER A 214 -24.78 -21.39 -78.35
CA SER A 214 -25.68 -22.24 -79.13
C SER A 214 -25.31 -22.21 -80.62
N MET A 215 -25.03 -21.02 -81.19
CA MET A 215 -24.58 -20.89 -82.57
C MET A 215 -23.25 -21.60 -82.84
N ILE A 216 -22.30 -21.55 -81.91
CA ILE A 216 -21.03 -22.30 -82.02
C ILE A 216 -21.29 -23.81 -82.02
N ARG A 217 -22.15 -24.30 -81.12
CA ARG A 217 -22.48 -25.73 -81.02
C ARG A 217 -23.19 -26.25 -82.28
N THR A 218 -24.10 -25.47 -82.87
CA THR A 218 -24.82 -25.87 -84.10
C THR A 218 -23.91 -25.94 -85.32
N ARG A 219 -22.91 -25.06 -85.43
CA ARG A 219 -21.91 -25.13 -86.52
C ARG A 219 -21.05 -26.39 -86.40
N ARG A 220 -20.51 -26.67 -85.21
CA ARG A 220 -19.71 -27.89 -84.96
C ARG A 220 -20.51 -29.18 -85.18
N ARG A 221 -21.81 -29.18 -84.84
CA ARG A 221 -22.70 -30.32 -85.09
C ARG A 221 -22.92 -30.57 -86.58
N ARG A 222 -23.07 -29.52 -87.39
CA ARG A 222 -23.20 -29.65 -88.86
C ARG A 222 -21.94 -30.26 -89.47
N ASP A 223 -20.77 -29.79 -89.08
CA ASP A 223 -19.49 -30.32 -89.59
C ASP A 223 -19.31 -31.80 -89.24
N SER A 224 -19.64 -32.23 -88.00
CA SER A 224 -19.60 -33.65 -87.62
C SER A 224 -20.59 -34.52 -88.39
N ILE A 225 -21.81 -34.02 -88.68
CA ILE A 225 -22.80 -34.77 -89.47
C ILE A 225 -22.28 -34.98 -90.89
N ILE A 226 -21.73 -33.93 -91.52
CA ILE A 226 -21.17 -34.02 -92.88
C ILE A 226 -20.02 -35.02 -92.92
N MET A 227 -19.05 -34.92 -92.00
CA MET A 227 -17.92 -35.86 -91.92
C MET A 227 -18.39 -37.30 -91.66
N GLY A 228 -19.37 -37.50 -90.77
CA GLY A 228 -19.96 -38.82 -90.51
C GLY A 228 -20.65 -39.42 -91.74
N CYS A 229 -21.39 -38.62 -92.51
CA CYS A 229 -22.02 -39.06 -93.75
C CYS A 229 -20.98 -39.48 -94.80
N VAL A 230 -19.90 -38.72 -94.98
CA VAL A 230 -18.83 -39.05 -95.95
C VAL A 230 -18.14 -40.36 -95.58
N VAL A 231 -17.78 -40.55 -94.31
CA VAL A 231 -17.14 -41.79 -93.83
C VAL A 231 -18.10 -42.98 -93.95
N GLY A 232 -19.36 -42.82 -93.55
CA GLY A 232 -20.38 -43.86 -93.67
C GLY A 232 -20.64 -44.28 -95.13
N LEU A 233 -20.77 -43.31 -96.04
CA LEU A 233 -20.91 -43.58 -97.48
C LEU A 233 -19.70 -44.35 -98.03
N CYS A 234 -18.48 -43.94 -97.65
CA CYS A 234 -17.25 -44.60 -98.07
C CYS A 234 -17.17 -46.05 -97.57
N PHE A 235 -17.57 -46.30 -96.31
CA PHE A 235 -17.65 -47.66 -95.75
C PHE A 235 -18.68 -48.53 -96.47
N VAL A 236 -19.86 -47.99 -96.80
CA VAL A 236 -20.89 -48.73 -97.56
C VAL A 236 -20.40 -49.08 -98.97
N LEU A 237 -19.73 -48.15 -99.65
CA LEU A 237 -19.12 -48.42 -100.96
C LEU A 237 -18.04 -49.50 -100.88
N LEU A 238 -17.19 -49.47 -99.85
CA LEU A 238 -16.17 -50.51 -99.63
C LEU A 238 -16.78 -51.89 -99.34
N LEU A 239 -17.80 -51.94 -98.49
CA LEU A 239 -18.53 -53.18 -98.19
C LEU A 239 -19.26 -53.72 -99.42
N GLY A 240 -19.88 -52.85 -100.22
CA GLY A 240 -20.50 -53.23 -101.49
C GLY A 240 -19.49 -53.81 -102.47
N TYR A 241 -18.32 -53.18 -102.59
CA TYR A 241 -17.21 -53.71 -103.40
C TYR A 241 -16.72 -55.07 -102.89
N MET A 242 -16.63 -55.26 -101.57
CA MET A 242 -16.11 -56.50 -100.97
C MET A 242 -17.12 -57.66 -101.02
N PHE A 243 -18.42 -57.39 -100.79
CA PHE A 243 -19.47 -58.43 -100.80
C PHE A 243 -19.97 -58.80 -102.19
N GLY A 244 -19.45 -58.17 -103.24
CA GLY A 244 -19.64 -58.60 -104.63
C GLY A 244 -21.08 -58.45 -105.10
N PHE A 245 -21.47 -57.22 -105.45
CA PHE A 245 -22.41 -56.97 -106.54
C PHE A 245 -21.66 -56.36 -107.72
#